data_AF-A0A7Y3VY68-F1
#
_entry.id   AF-A0A7Y3VY68-F1
#
_cell.length_a   1.000
_cell.length_b   1.000
_cell.length_c   1.000
_cell.angle_alpha   90.00
_cell.angle_beta   90.00
_cell.angle_gamma   90.00
#
_symmetry.space_group_name_H-M   'P 1'
#
loop_
_entity.id
_entity.type
_entity.pdbx_description
1 polymer ?
#
loop_
_entity_poly.entity_id
_entity_poly.type
_entity_poly.pdbx_seq_one_letter_code
_entity_poly.pdbx_strand_id
1 'polypeptide(L)'
;MKKSVALLFFLMFFVSNGISAQESKTIITKSEKTVMIVYGSDECHHCTDTKKYLKENHIEFVFYDIDKNQEALKEMLVKLKKANISTNNLSIPVIDKQGVIFTNNIPFEEFLKKLN
;
A
#
# COMPACT_ATOMS: atom_id res chain seq x y z
N MET A 1 3.05 41.12 62.12
CA MET A 1 1.73 41.28 61.45
C MET A 1 1.96 41.34 59.94
N LYS A 2 1.20 40.51 59.18
CA LYS A 2 0.76 40.70 57.78
C LYS A 2 1.86 40.65 56.69
N LYS A 3 2.06 39.49 56.05
CA LYS A 3 1.32 38.90 54.89
C LYS A 3 1.87 39.40 53.54
N SER A 4 2.34 38.43 52.75
CA SER A 4 2.29 38.33 51.27
C SER A 4 2.95 39.48 50.50
N VAL A 5 3.81 39.22 49.52
CA VAL A 5 3.39 38.81 48.17
C VAL A 5 4.51 37.99 47.53
N ALA A 6 4.15 36.81 47.07
CA ALA A 6 4.93 36.00 46.16
C ALA A 6 4.99 36.69 44.79
N LEU A 7 6.18 36.83 44.20
CA LEU A 7 6.26 36.94 42.75
C LEU A 7 7.63 36.45 42.24
N LEU A 8 7.53 35.40 41.42
CA LEU A 8 8.49 34.96 40.41
C LEU A 8 9.75 34.21 40.88
N PHE A 9 9.48 32.96 41.29
CA PHE A 9 10.23 31.75 40.95
C PHE A 9 10.72 31.75 39.49
N PHE A 10 11.85 32.38 39.18
CA PHE A 10 12.50 32.19 37.88
C PHE A 10 14.01 32.35 37.94
N LEU A 11 14.71 31.55 38.75
CA LEU A 11 16.07 31.12 38.43
C LEU A 11 16.49 30.06 39.43
N MET A 12 17.12 28.99 38.94
CA MET A 12 17.66 27.87 39.71
C MET A 12 16.62 26.89 40.26
N PHE A 13 16.22 25.93 39.43
CA PHE A 13 16.28 24.51 39.76
C PHE A 13 15.92 23.71 38.49
N PHE A 14 16.27 22.43 38.45
CA PHE A 14 16.23 21.49 37.32
C PHE A 14 17.51 21.50 36.48
N VAL A 15 18.60 20.99 37.06
CA VAL A 15 18.91 19.55 37.17
C VAL A 15 19.26 18.97 35.80
N SER A 16 20.57 18.92 35.59
CA SER A 16 21.29 17.85 34.91
C SER A 16 20.53 16.51 34.98
N ASN A 17 19.86 16.16 33.90
CA ASN A 17 19.52 14.78 33.58
C ASN A 17 20.25 14.43 32.30
N GLY A 18 21.08 13.40 32.37
CA GLY A 18 21.81 12.87 31.24
C GLY A 18 20.85 12.48 30.13
N ILE A 19 21.07 13.01 28.94
CA ILE A 19 20.53 12.44 27.71
C ILE A 19 21.46 11.27 27.35
N SER A 20 21.13 10.11 27.89
CA SER A 20 21.54 8.83 27.34
C SER A 20 20.63 8.50 26.16
N ALA A 21 21.25 8.01 25.09
CA ALA A 21 20.66 7.17 24.05
C ALA A 21 19.49 7.78 23.25
N GLN A 22 19.84 8.56 22.24
CA GLN A 22 19.22 8.30 20.94
C GLN A 22 20.29 7.71 20.04
N GLU A 23 20.46 6.39 20.20
CA GLU A 23 20.93 5.53 19.11
C GLU A 23 20.13 5.96 17.88
N SER A 24 20.84 6.47 16.87
CA SER A 24 20.30 6.69 15.55
C SER A 24 19.82 5.33 15.06
N LYS A 25 18.58 4.98 15.41
CA LYS A 25 17.78 4.01 14.69
C LYS A 25 17.76 4.58 13.29
N THR A 26 18.69 4.08 12.48
CA THR A 26 18.72 4.22 11.04
C THR A 26 17.26 4.08 10.64
N ILE A 27 16.65 5.19 10.27
CA ILE A 27 15.45 5.14 9.46
C ILE A 27 15.99 4.53 8.19
N ILE A 28 16.03 3.20 8.17
CA ILE A 28 15.80 2.43 6.97
C ILE A 28 14.39 2.92 6.63
N THR A 29 14.33 4.01 5.87
CA THR A 29 13.24 4.22 4.95
C THR A 29 13.30 2.95 4.13
N LYS A 30 12.54 1.95 4.58
CA LYS A 30 12.06 0.89 3.73
C LYS A 30 11.40 1.70 2.62
N SER A 31 12.18 1.94 1.56
CA SER A 31 11.65 2.19 0.25
C SER A 31 10.75 1.00 0.04
N GLU A 32 9.48 1.15 0.44
CA GLU A 32 8.41 0.19 0.23
C GLU A 32 8.38 0.03 -1.29
N LYS A 33 9.20 -0.90 -1.81
CA LYS A 33 9.17 -1.31 -3.19
C LYS A 33 7.74 -1.78 -3.37
N THR A 34 6.92 -0.92 -3.94
CA THR A 34 5.48 -1.16 -4.03
C THR A 34 5.36 -2.23 -5.10
N VAL A 35 5.20 -3.47 -4.63
CA VAL A 35 5.09 -4.66 -5.48
C VAL A 35 3.73 -4.59 -6.19
N MET A 36 3.69 -4.98 -7.47
CA MET A 36 2.44 -5.00 -8.24
C MET A 36 1.42 -5.92 -7.55
N ILE A 37 0.16 -5.51 -7.45
CA ILE A 37 -0.89 -6.35 -6.86
C ILE A 37 -1.80 -6.83 -7.98
N VAL A 38 -2.07 -8.13 -7.99
CA VAL A 38 -3.00 -8.80 -8.89
C VAL A 38 -4.20 -9.26 -8.08
N TYR A 39 -5.34 -8.61 -8.29
CA TYR A 39 -6.62 -9.07 -7.76
C TYR A 39 -7.28 -9.99 -8.80
N GLY A 40 -7.52 -11.23 -8.41
CA GLY A 40 -8.09 -12.23 -9.32
C GLY A 40 -8.65 -13.43 -8.57
N SER A 41 -8.81 -14.53 -9.28
CA SER A 41 -9.26 -15.82 -8.74
C SER A 41 -8.41 -16.94 -9.35
N ASP A 42 -8.13 -18.00 -8.58
CA ASP A 42 -7.44 -19.18 -9.12
C ASP A 42 -8.31 -19.97 -10.12
N GLU A 43 -9.63 -19.71 -10.16
CA GLU A 43 -10.58 -20.34 -11.08
C GLU A 43 -10.77 -19.54 -12.39
N CYS A 44 -9.96 -18.49 -12.61
CA CYS A 44 -10.04 -17.61 -13.78
C CYS A 44 -8.83 -17.78 -14.70
N HIS A 45 -9.09 -18.16 -15.96
CA HIS A 45 -8.04 -18.38 -16.97
C HIS A 45 -7.16 -17.13 -17.22
N HIS A 46 -7.76 -15.95 -17.37
CA HIS A 46 -7.00 -14.71 -17.53
C HIS A 46 -6.15 -14.36 -16.30
N CYS A 47 -6.58 -14.75 -15.09
CA CYS A 47 -5.78 -14.57 -13.88
C CYS A 47 -4.57 -15.51 -13.86
N THR A 48 -4.76 -16.79 -14.22
CA THR A 48 -3.66 -17.76 -14.29
C THR A 48 -2.63 -17.36 -15.34
N ASP A 49 -3.08 -16.89 -16.49
CA ASP A 49 -2.20 -16.46 -17.58
C ASP A 49 -1.44 -15.18 -17.22
N THR A 50 -2.09 -14.24 -16.54
CA THR A 50 -1.43 -13.03 -16.04
C THR A 50 -0.34 -13.38 -15.01
N LYS A 51 -0.62 -14.31 -14.07
CA LYS A 51 0.38 -14.80 -13.11
C LYS A 51 1.57 -15.42 -13.83
N LYS A 52 1.32 -16.21 -14.87
CA LYS A 52 2.36 -16.85 -15.69
C LYS A 52 3.20 -15.81 -16.40
N TYR A 53 2.57 -14.86 -17.10
CA TYR A 53 3.24 -13.76 -17.79
C TYR A 53 4.17 -12.97 -16.86
N LEU A 54 3.68 -12.58 -15.67
CA LEU A 54 4.48 -11.84 -14.69
C LEU A 54 5.68 -12.65 -14.20
N LYS A 55 5.51 -13.96 -13.95
CA LYS A 55 6.61 -14.86 -13.56
C LYS A 55 7.66 -15.01 -14.66
N GLU A 56 7.24 -15.23 -15.90
CA GLU A 56 8.13 -15.41 -17.06
C GLU A 56 8.94 -14.13 -17.35
N ASN A 57 8.36 -12.96 -17.09
CA ASN A 57 9.03 -11.67 -17.24
C ASN A 57 9.75 -11.19 -15.97
N HIS A 58 9.87 -12.03 -14.94
CA HIS A 58 10.54 -11.72 -13.67
C HIS A 58 9.99 -10.45 -12.97
N ILE A 59 8.70 -10.17 -13.16
CA ILE A 59 8.02 -9.04 -12.51
C ILE A 59 7.54 -9.52 -11.13
N GLU A 60 7.97 -8.84 -10.06
CA GLU A 60 7.49 -9.13 -8.71
C GLU A 60 6.04 -8.68 -8.55
N PHE A 61 5.20 -9.58 -8.03
CA PHE A 61 3.80 -9.29 -7.73
C PHE A 61 3.30 -10.03 -6.49
N VAL A 62 2.22 -9.52 -5.90
CA VAL A 62 1.38 -10.20 -4.92
C VAL A 62 0.06 -10.56 -5.59
N PHE A 63 -0.41 -11.79 -5.38
CA PHE A 63 -1.71 -12.23 -5.89
C PHE A 63 -2.69 -12.38 -4.74
N TYR A 64 -3.85 -11.74 -4.86
CA TYR A 64 -4.98 -11.95 -3.97
C TYR A 64 -6.11 -12.64 -4.72
N ASP A 65 -6.46 -13.83 -4.22
CA ASP A 65 -7.69 -14.51 -4.59
C ASP A 65 -8.87 -13.81 -3.89
N ILE A 66 -9.64 -13.02 -4.64
CA ILE A 66 -10.73 -12.20 -4.11
C ILE A 66 -11.98 -13.02 -3.76
N ASP A 67 -12.08 -14.27 -4.24
CA ASP A 67 -13.17 -15.17 -3.85
C ASP A 67 -12.95 -15.67 -2.42
N LYS A 68 -11.67 -15.80 -2.02
CA LYS A 68 -11.26 -16.26 -0.69
C LYS A 68 -10.89 -15.12 0.26
N ASN A 69 -10.56 -13.94 -0.26
CA ASN A 69 -10.11 -12.79 0.51
C ASN A 69 -11.05 -11.58 0.31
N GLN A 70 -11.99 -11.44 1.24
CA GLN A 70 -12.96 -10.35 1.26
C GLN A 70 -12.35 -8.96 1.51
N GLU A 71 -11.20 -8.88 2.18
CA GLU A 71 -10.50 -7.62 2.40
C GLU A 71 -9.86 -7.13 1.10
N ALA A 72 -9.21 -8.03 0.36
CA ALA A 72 -8.63 -7.73 -0.96
C ALA A 72 -9.71 -7.35 -1.98
N LEU A 73 -10.88 -8.01 -1.95
CA LEU A 73 -12.03 -7.62 -2.75
C LEU A 73 -12.47 -6.18 -2.46
N LYS A 74 -12.64 -5.82 -1.18
CA LYS A 74 -13.00 -4.45 -0.77
C LYS A 74 -11.93 -3.44 -1.19
N GLU A 75 -10.66 -3.78 -1.00
CA GLU A 75 -9.54 -2.94 -1.42
C GLU A 75 -9.57 -2.66 -2.93
N MET A 76 -9.74 -3.71 -3.75
CA MET A 76 -9.87 -3.61 -5.20
C MET A 76 -11.02 -2.66 -5.59
N LEU A 77 -12.21 -2.83 -5.00
CA LEU A 77 -13.37 -1.99 -5.28
C LEU A 77 -13.14 -0.51 -4.89
N VAL A 78 -12.48 -0.26 -3.75
CA VAL A 78 -12.12 1.10 -3.34
C VAL A 78 -11.14 1.74 -4.33
N LYS A 79 -10.15 0.98 -4.81
CA LYS A 79 -9.16 1.47 -5.78
C LYS A 79 -9.79 1.77 -7.14
N LEU A 80 -10.66 0.89 -7.64
CA LEU A 80 -11.43 1.13 -8.87
C LEU A 80 -12.28 2.40 -8.77
N LYS A 81 -13.00 2.57 -7.65
CA LYS A 81 -13.80 3.78 -7.40
C LYS A 81 -12.94 5.04 -7.41
N LYS A 82 -11.78 5.02 -6.74
CA LYS A 82 -10.82 6.15 -6.74
C LYS A 82 -10.28 6.47 -8.13
N ALA A 83 -10.10 5.45 -8.97
CA ALA A 83 -9.68 5.59 -10.36
C ALA A 83 -10.82 5.98 -11.32
N ASN A 84 -12.05 6.19 -10.83
CA ASN A 84 -13.25 6.44 -11.63
C ASN A 84 -13.55 5.33 -12.65
N ILE A 85 -13.21 4.08 -12.33
CA ILE A 85 -13.50 2.90 -13.15
C ILE A 85 -14.81 2.27 -12.67
N SER A 86 -15.75 2.08 -13.59
CA SER A 86 -17.04 1.43 -13.28
C SER A 86 -16.88 -0.06 -12.99
N THR A 87 -17.67 -0.57 -12.04
CA THR A 87 -17.68 -1.98 -11.65
C THR A 87 -18.76 -2.80 -12.37
N ASN A 88 -19.62 -2.18 -13.18
CA ASN A 88 -20.82 -2.84 -13.71
C ASN A 88 -20.51 -4.02 -14.66
N ASN A 89 -19.38 -3.98 -15.36
CA ASN A 89 -18.92 -5.03 -16.28
C ASN A 89 -17.43 -5.31 -16.04
N LEU A 90 -17.01 -5.31 -14.78
CA LEU A 90 -15.62 -5.51 -14.41
C LEU A 90 -15.22 -6.98 -14.65
N SER A 91 -14.18 -7.19 -15.45
CA SER A 91 -13.51 -8.47 -15.56
C SER A 91 -12.27 -8.51 -14.68
N ILE A 92 -11.93 -9.71 -14.20
CA ILE A 92 -10.66 -9.99 -13.55
C ILE A 92 -9.66 -10.58 -14.58
N PRO A 93 -8.35 -10.38 -14.40
CA PRO A 93 -7.71 -9.72 -13.26
C PRO A 93 -7.77 -8.19 -13.30
N VAL A 94 -7.75 -7.59 -12.11
CA VAL A 94 -7.49 -6.16 -11.91
C VAL A 94 -6.10 -6.00 -11.33
N ILE A 95 -5.31 -5.09 -11.91
CA ILE A 95 -3.92 -4.85 -11.51
C ILE A 95 -3.79 -3.50 -10.85
N ASP A 96 -3.14 -3.46 -9.70
CA ASP A 96 -2.57 -2.25 -9.14
C ASP A 96 -1.05 -2.27 -9.37
N LYS A 97 -0.59 -1.45 -10.31
CA LYS A 97 0.84 -1.17 -10.51
C LYS A 97 1.14 0.16 -9.81
N GLN A 98 1.44 0.08 -8.52
CA GLN A 98 1.93 1.22 -7.72
C GLN A 98 0.98 2.43 -7.69
N GLY A 99 -0.31 2.17 -7.54
CA GLY A 99 -1.40 3.15 -7.52
C GLY A 99 -2.09 3.34 -8.87
N VAL A 100 -1.53 2.82 -9.97
CA VAL A 100 -2.14 2.87 -11.30
C VAL A 100 -2.93 1.59 -11.56
N ILE A 101 -4.23 1.74 -11.84
CA ILE A 101 -5.15 0.61 -11.99
C ILE A 101 -5.29 0.22 -13.46
N PHE A 102 -5.09 -1.06 -13.76
CA PHE A 102 -5.34 -1.66 -15.08
C PHE A 102 -6.42 -2.74 -14.98
N THR A 103 -7.33 -2.75 -15.95
CA THR A 103 -8.40 -3.75 -16.07
C THR A 103 -8.29 -4.48 -17.40
N ASN A 104 -8.70 -5.74 -17.43
CA ASN A 104 -8.68 -6.58 -18.63
C ASN A 104 -9.93 -6.35 -19.53
N ASN A 105 -10.21 -5.09 -19.87
CA ASN A 105 -11.33 -4.70 -20.73
C ASN A 105 -10.91 -4.41 -22.19
N ILE A 106 -9.69 -4.79 -22.54
CA ILE A 106 -9.08 -4.67 -23.87
C ILE A 106 -8.64 -6.06 -24.32
N PRO A 107 -8.22 -6.27 -25.59
CA PRO A 107 -7.66 -7.55 -25.99
C PRO A 107 -6.57 -8.01 -25.01
N PHE A 108 -6.66 -9.26 -24.54
CA PHE A 108 -5.87 -9.74 -23.40
C PHE A 108 -4.36 -9.56 -23.59
N GLU A 109 -3.86 -9.78 -24.81
CA GLU A 109 -2.45 -9.56 -25.15
C GLU A 109 -2.00 -8.10 -25.02
N GLU A 110 -2.87 -7.14 -25.34
CA GLU A 110 -2.60 -5.72 -25.13
C GLU A 110 -2.64 -5.36 -23.65
N PHE A 111 -3.51 -6.02 -22.87
CA PHE A 111 -3.53 -5.89 -21.42
C PHE A 111 -2.21 -6.37 -20.81
N LEU A 112 -1.71 -7.54 -21.17
CA LEU A 112 -0.44 -8.06 -20.66
C LEU A 112 0.75 -7.13 -20.95
N LYS A 113 0.81 -6.56 -22.17
CA LYS A 113 1.88 -5.61 -22.56
C LYS A 113 1.93 -4.35 -21.69
N LYS A 114 0.84 -3.93 -21.05
CA LYS A 114 0.84 -2.77 -20.13
C LYS A 114 1.56 -3.07 -18.81
N LEU A 115 1.78 -4.35 -18.49
CA LEU A 115 2.31 -4.77 -17.21
C LEU A 115 3.85 -4.73 -17.16
N ASN A 116 4.52 -4.78 -18.31
CA ASN A 116 5.96 -4.59 -18.44
C ASN A 116 6.30 -3.11 -18.66
#